data_AF-A0A1G3PIL1-F1
#
_entry.id   AF-A0A1G3PIL1-F1
#
_cell.length_a   1.000
_cell.length_b   1.000
_cell.length_c   1.000
_cell.angle_alpha   90.00
_cell.angle_beta   90.00
_cell.angle_gamma   90.00
#
_symmetry.space_group_name_H-M   'P 1'
#
loop_
_entity.id
_entity.type
_entity.pdbx_description
1 polymer ?
#
loop_
_entity_poly.entity_id
_entity_poly.type
_entity_poly.pdbx_seq_one_letter_code
_entity_poly.pdbx_strand_id
1 'polypeptide(L)' 'MKISSPAEGDIYRIDSSIPGESQAIELRAMCETPNIEWFVNGKYYGSGKRVFWTLQPGEFTIKAVADGKIEDSVSIIIVQ' A
#
# COMPACT_ATOMS: atom_id res chain seq x y z
N MET A 1 -7.09 -0.38 -13.74
CA MET A 1 -7.19 0.13 -12.35
C MET A 1 -6.19 1.26 -12.12
N LYS A 2 -6.38 2.02 -11.03
CA LYS A 2 -5.39 2.97 -10.53
C LYS A 2 -5.32 2.92 -8.99
N ILE A 3 -4.14 2.96 -8.40
CA ILE A 3 -3.98 3.17 -6.95
C ILE A 3 -4.41 4.61 -6.63
N SER A 4 -5.36 4.75 -5.71
CA SER A 4 -5.85 6.06 -5.25
C SER A 4 -5.27 6.46 -3.89
N SER A 5 -4.69 5.51 -3.16
CA SER A 5 -3.87 5.73 -1.97
C SER A 5 -2.95 4.52 -1.76
N PRO A 6 -1.65 4.71 -1.51
CA PRO A 6 -0.94 6.00 -1.45
C PRO A 6 -0.70 6.61 -2.86
N ALA A 7 -0.27 7.86 -2.93
CA ALA A 7 0.20 8.48 -4.16
C ALA A 7 1.71 8.26 -4.37
N GLU A 8 2.16 8.38 -5.62
CA GLU A 8 3.58 8.32 -5.97
C GLU A 8 4.37 9.40 -5.22
N GLY A 9 5.41 8.96 -4.51
CA GLY A 9 6.30 9.82 -3.73
C GLY A 9 5.77 10.24 -2.35
N ASP A 10 4.63 9.69 -1.89
CA ASP A 10 4.13 10.00 -0.55
C ASP A 10 5.14 9.65 0.54
N ILE A 11 5.23 10.53 1.54
CA ILE A 11 6.10 10.38 2.71
C ILE A 11 5.25 10.27 3.97
N TYR A 12 5.39 9.16 4.69
CA TYR A 12 4.73 8.92 5.97
C TYR A 12 5.73 8.98 7.13
N ARG A 13 5.26 9.38 8.32
CA ARG A 13 6.06 9.40 9.55
C ARG A 13 5.50 8.41 10.56
N ILE A 14 6.38 7.64 11.19
CA ILE A 14 6.06 6.79 12.34
C ILE A 14 6.27 7.60 13.61
N ASP A 15 5.24 7.72 14.44
CA ASP A 15 5.32 8.33 15.75
C ASP A 15 5.78 7.30 16.79
N SER A 16 6.98 7.48 17.34
CA SER A 16 7.53 6.56 18.36
C SER A 16 6.74 6.49 19.67
N SER A 17 5.82 7.43 19.93
CA SER A 17 4.93 7.42 21.10
C SER A 17 3.68 6.55 20.90
N ILE A 18 3.39 6.14 19.65
CA ILE A 18 2.23 5.32 19.29
C ILE A 18 2.70 3.88 19.02
N PRO A 19 2.04 2.85 19.56
CA PRO A 19 2.36 1.45 19.24
C PRO A 19 2.39 1.22 17.73
N GLY A 20 3.48 0.64 17.22
CA GLY A 20 3.70 0.49 15.77
C GLY A 20 2.58 -0.28 15.07
N GLU A 21 1.99 -1.28 15.74
CA GLU A 21 0.83 -2.04 15.26
C GLU A 21 -0.44 -1.19 15.03
N SER A 22 -0.53 -0.02 15.66
CA SER A 22 -1.63 0.93 15.46
C SER A 22 -1.38 1.92 14.33
N GLN A 23 -0.18 1.92 13.74
CA GLN A 23 0.21 2.85 12.68
C GLN A 23 0.19 2.14 11.33
N ALA A 24 -0.87 2.37 10.56
CA ALA A 24 -1.06 1.76 9.25
C ALA A 24 -1.61 2.77 8.24
N ILE A 25 -1.29 2.58 6.97
CA ILE A 25 -1.90 3.32 5.86
C ILE A 25 -2.91 2.44 5.14
N GLU A 26 -3.94 3.06 4.58
CA GLU A 26 -4.86 2.38 3.70
C GLU A 26 -4.27 2.30 2.29
N LEU A 27 -4.11 1.08 1.80
CA LEU A 27 -3.90 0.81 0.38
C LEU A 27 -5.27 0.71 -0.28
N ARG A 28 -5.52 1.56 -1.27
CA ARG A 28 -6.80 1.66 -1.95
C ARG A 28 -6.59 1.82 -3.44
N ALA A 29 -7.38 1.10 -4.23
CA ALA A 29 -7.39 1.22 -5.67
C ALA A 29 -8.80 1.49 -6.21
N MET A 30 -8.86 2.28 -7.28
CA MET A 30 -10.06 2.46 -8.09
C MET A 30 -10.03 1.42 -9.21
N CYS A 31 -10.86 0.39 -9.04
CA CYS A 31 -11.10 -0.65 -10.04
C CYS A 31 -12.58 -1.07 -10.04
N GLU A 32 -13.05 -1.54 -11.19
CA GLU A 32 -14.39 -2.11 -11.35
C GLU A 32 -14.49 -3.44 -10.59
N THR A 33 -13.52 -4.35 -10.79
CA THR A 33 -13.45 -5.64 -10.10
C THR A 33 -13.07 -5.51 -8.62
N PRO A 34 -13.62 -6.36 -7.73
CA PRO A 34 -13.16 -6.49 -6.34
C PRO A 34 -11.90 -7.36 -6.19
N ASN A 35 -11.50 -8.11 -7.23
CA ASN A 35 -10.38 -9.05 -7.20
C ASN A 35 -9.05 -8.32 -7.37
N ILE A 36 -8.62 -7.61 -6.34
CA ILE A 36 -7.34 -6.89 -6.32
C ILE A 36 -6.41 -7.58 -5.34
N GLU A 37 -5.18 -7.86 -5.76
CA GLU A 37 -4.10 -8.36 -4.94
C GLU A 37 -3.06 -7.26 -4.74
N TRP A 38 -2.63 -7.07 -3.49
CA TRP A 38 -1.66 -6.08 -3.08
C TRP A 38 -0.31 -6.73 -2.80
N PHE A 39 0.74 -6.10 -3.30
CA PHE A 39 2.12 -6.51 -3.08
C PHE A 39 2.93 -5.33 -2.56
N VAL A 40 3.74 -5.59 -1.54
CA VAL A 40 4.69 -4.63 -0.98
C VAL A 40 6.09 -5.16 -1.24
N ASN A 41 6.91 -4.40 -1.97
CA ASN A 41 8.23 -4.83 -2.44
C ASN A 41 8.19 -6.22 -3.13
N GLY A 42 7.13 -6.47 -3.90
CA GLY A 42 6.92 -7.72 -4.64
C GLY A 42 6.40 -8.90 -3.80
N LYS A 43 6.26 -8.76 -2.48
CA LYS A 43 5.68 -9.78 -1.61
C LYS A 43 4.17 -9.58 -1.46
N TYR A 44 3.38 -10.64 -1.64
CA TYR A 44 1.94 -10.59 -1.41
C TYR A 44 1.64 -10.15 0.02
N TYR A 45 0.75 -9.17 0.14
CA TYR A 45 0.33 -8.60 1.41
C TYR A 45 -1.12 -8.95 1.76
N GLY A 46 -2.02 -8.80 0.79
CA GLY A 46 -3.45 -9.02 1.01
C GLY A 46 -4.27 -8.74 -0.25
N SER A 47 -5.59 -8.83 -0.13
CA SER A 47 -6.50 -8.65 -1.26
C SER A 47 -7.74 -7.83 -0.91
N GLY A 48 -8.37 -7.26 -1.93
CA GLY A 48 -9.56 -6.43 -1.85
C GLY A 48 -9.32 -4.98 -2.29
N LYS A 49 -10.41 -4.21 -2.46
CA LYS A 49 -10.34 -2.78 -2.88
C LYS A 49 -9.63 -1.89 -1.86
N ARG A 50 -9.58 -2.31 -0.60
CA ARG A 50 -9.00 -1.60 0.54
C ARG A 50 -8.34 -2.59 1.47
N VAL A 51 -7.08 -2.35 1.84
CA VAL A 51 -6.37 -3.07 2.90
C VAL A 51 -5.57 -2.08 3.74
N PHE A 52 -5.38 -2.36 5.03
CA PHE A 52 -4.51 -1.54 5.87
C PHE A 52 -3.15 -2.20 6.00
N TRP A 53 -2.08 -1.47 5.69
CA TRP A 53 -0.69 -1.92 5.78
C TRP A 53 0.05 -1.20 6.90
N THR A 54 0.53 -1.97 7.88
CA THR A 54 1.29 -1.45 9.03
C THR A 54 2.62 -0.86 8.58
N LEU A 55 2.95 0.33 9.09
CA LEU A 55 4.14 1.06 8.70
C LEU A 55 5.41 0.43 9.28
N GLN A 56 6.45 0.43 8.44
CA GLN A 56 7.81 0.07 8.81
C GLN A 56 8.74 1.10 8.16
N PRO A 57 9.80 1.58 8.84
CA PRO A 57 10.72 2.55 8.22
C PRO A 57 11.36 1.99 6.95
N GLY A 58 11.53 2.83 5.93
CA GLY A 58 12.18 2.46 4.67
C GLY A 58 11.46 2.95 3.42
N GLU A 59 11.97 2.53 2.27
CA GLU A 59 11.37 2.79 0.95
C GLU A 59 10.61 1.55 0.49
N PHE A 60 9.40 1.78 -0.05
CA PHE A 60 8.50 0.70 -0.45
C PHE A 60 7.88 0.96 -1.81
N THR A 61 7.80 -0.09 -2.62
CA THR A 61 6.98 -0.14 -3.82
C THR A 61 5.69 -0.89 -3.50
N ILE A 62 4.57 -0.18 -3.62
CA ILE A 62 3.22 -0.74 -3.50
C ILE A 62 2.72 -1.06 -4.89
N LYS A 63 2.27 -2.29 -5.12
CA LYS A 63 1.75 -2.75 -6.41
C LYS A 63 0.37 -3.36 -6.23
N ALA A 64 -0.55 -2.99 -7.13
CA ALA A 64 -1.88 -3.57 -7.21
C ALA A 64 -2.02 -4.36 -8.52
N VAL A 65 -2.52 -5.59 -8.41
CA VAL A 65 -2.81 -6.50 -9.52
C VAL A 65 -4.30 -6.80 -9.50
N ALA A 66 -5.03 -6.61 -10.60
CA ALA A 66 -6.42 -7.03 -10.68
C ALA A 66 -6.62 -8.08 -11.76
N ASP A 67 -7.39 -9.12 -11.42
CA ASP A 67 -7.67 -10.26 -12.31
C ASP A 67 -6.39 -10.83 -12.97
N GLY A 68 -5.29 -10.90 -12.21
CA GLY A 68 -3.99 -11.43 -12.65
C GLY A 68 -3.20 -10.52 -13.61
N LYS A 69 -3.65 -9.29 -13.87
CA LYS A 69 -2.92 -8.29 -14.65
C LYS A 69 -2.41 -7.19 -13.74
N ILE A 70 -1.13 -6.85 -13.84
CA ILE A 70 -0.56 -5.70 -13.15
C ILE A 70 -1.22 -4.46 -13.74
N GLU A 71 -1.79 -3.61 -12.90
CA GLU A 71 -2.46 -2.41 -13.39
C GLU A 71 -1.85 -1.11 -12.86
N ASP A 72 -1.19 -1.11 -11.70
CA ASP A 72 -0.54 0.09 -11.18
C ASP A 72 0.51 -0.20 -10.08
N SER A 73 1.47 0.70 -9.91
CA SER A 73 2.45 0.67 -8.82
C SER A 73 2.89 2.07 -8.43
N VAL A 74 3.10 2.28 -7.13
CA VAL A 74 3.61 3.54 -6.58
C VAL A 74 4.76 3.30 -5.60
N SER A 75 5.69 4.24 -5.54
CA SER A 75 6.79 4.26 -4.56
C SER A 75 6.50 5.26 -3.43
N ILE A 76 6.78 4.85 -2.19
CA ILE A 76 6.57 5.66 -0.98
C ILE A 76 7.76 5.57 -0.04
N ILE A 77 7.88 6.55 0.86
CA ILE A 77 8.93 6.59 1.89
C ILE A 77 8.28 6.65 3.28
N ILE A 78 8.78 5.85 4.21
CA ILE A 78 8.39 5.88 5.60
C ILE A 78 9.60 6.29 6.44
N VAL A 79 9.49 7.43 7.10
CA VAL A 79 10.50 7.94 8.04
C VAL A 79 10.02 7.80 9.48
N GLN A 80 10.95 7.89 10.42
CA GLN A 80 10.69 7.88 11.87
C GLN A 80 10.88 9.28 12.45
#